data_AF-A0A397GF79-F1
#
_entry.id   AF-A0A397GF79-F1
#
_cell.length_a   1.000
_cell.length_b   1.000
_cell.length_c   1.000
_cell.angle_alpha   90.00
_cell.angle_beta   90.00
_cell.angle_gamma   90.00
#
_symmetry.space_group_name_H-M   'P 1'
#
loop_
_entity.id
_entity.type
_entity.pdbx_description
1 polymer ?
#
loop_
_entity_poly.entity_id
_entity_poly.type
_entity_poly.pdbx_seq_one_letter_code
_entity_poly.pdbx_strand_id
1 'polypeptide(L)'
;MHHLDLGLYHYQIEFTKELLSKSSIDKFNRRIAEIPRYPGLKIFAGGLQSIARLTANEFRDLMKVMVFVVDNLHNKDLSEVYVKWNEMYLLSRLETFKESDLKIFQKAIDDWINLFIKLFWNISGLKFPKLHLWKYHIIDTIQKYGAINKYTTETYESLHKTYVKIPYRLSNKKDVETQIIKMLFDFKFSEASKFCEKQKNNSNLNEKMRKGFTQFFNHLKLDFSKIISTDTQIKIFGSVTLNNSTFLCATNKYYDNPWFSNIAIIMDTDELSNYQSDSGTLTQIVLPNKSLHLALVQWYDFKSRNTPFVYSCPWLELVEKYNFIEIEVIEEIVHIVPQFDKKNEYFVNKYIF
;
A
#
# COMPACT_ATOMS: atom_id res chain seq x y z
N MET A 1 9.95 -19.45 -7.20
CA MET A 1 10.79 -18.29 -7.55
C MET A 1 11.86 -17.93 -6.49
N HIS A 2 12.17 -18.81 -5.51
CA HIS A 2 13.17 -18.57 -4.44
C HIS A 2 14.56 -18.08 -4.87
N HIS A 3 14.98 -18.29 -6.12
CA HIS A 3 16.27 -17.80 -6.62
C HIS A 3 16.30 -16.26 -6.81
N LEU A 4 15.15 -15.62 -7.07
CA LEU A 4 15.02 -14.16 -7.04
C LEU A 4 14.87 -13.67 -5.59
N ASP A 5 13.78 -14.09 -4.93
CA ASP A 5 13.38 -13.63 -3.59
C ASP A 5 14.46 -13.87 -2.52
N LEU A 6 14.92 -15.12 -2.37
CA LEU A 6 15.97 -15.55 -1.43
C LEU A 6 17.37 -15.58 -2.08
N GLY A 7 17.58 -14.78 -3.12
CA GLY A 7 18.84 -14.73 -3.85
C GLY A 7 19.23 -13.32 -4.21
N LEU A 8 19.00 -12.94 -5.46
CA LEU A 8 19.47 -11.65 -5.98
C LEU A 8 18.86 -10.46 -5.22
N TYR A 9 17.59 -10.56 -4.80
CA TYR A 9 16.96 -9.49 -4.03
C TYR A 9 17.49 -9.38 -2.60
N HIS A 10 17.71 -10.52 -1.93
CA HIS A 10 18.35 -10.56 -0.63
C HIS A 10 19.73 -9.87 -0.68
N TYR A 11 20.56 -10.21 -1.68
CA TYR A 11 21.84 -9.54 -1.88
C TYR A 11 21.70 -8.04 -2.17
N GLN A 12 20.70 -7.61 -2.96
CA GLN A 12 20.44 -6.19 -3.20
C GLN A 12 20.12 -5.43 -1.90
N ILE A 13 19.34 -6.03 -0.98
CA ILE A 13 19.05 -5.45 0.33
C ILE A 13 20.30 -5.41 1.22
N GLU A 14 21.08 -6.50 1.33
CA GLU A 14 22.29 -6.49 2.17
C GLU A 14 23.35 -5.52 1.63
N PHE A 15 23.61 -5.49 0.32
CA PHE A 15 24.55 -4.51 -0.26
C PHE A 15 24.04 -3.08 -0.17
N THR A 16 22.71 -2.86 -0.13
CA THR A 16 22.15 -1.55 0.20
C THR A 16 22.47 -1.18 1.66
N LYS A 17 22.34 -2.09 2.62
CA LYS A 17 22.74 -1.83 4.02
C LYS A 17 24.23 -1.50 4.16
N GLU A 18 25.09 -2.20 3.43
CA GLU A 18 26.55 -1.98 3.43
C GLU A 18 26.97 -0.69 2.69
N LEU A 19 26.23 -0.30 1.65
CA LEU A 19 26.46 0.96 0.91
C LEU A 19 26.03 2.20 1.73
N LEU A 20 25.02 2.07 2.59
CA LEU A 20 24.51 3.19 3.39
C LEU A 20 25.40 3.50 4.60
N SER A 21 25.66 4.78 4.83
CA SER A 21 26.27 5.25 6.06
C SER A 21 25.38 4.96 7.28
N LYS A 22 25.96 4.93 8.49
CA LYS A 22 25.21 4.63 9.73
C LYS A 22 23.97 5.53 9.93
N SER A 23 24.08 6.84 9.68
CA SER A 23 22.92 7.74 9.78
C SER A 23 21.84 7.45 8.71
N SER A 24 22.23 6.98 7.53
CA SER A 24 21.30 6.56 6.49
C SER A 24 20.68 5.19 6.76
N ILE A 25 21.37 4.28 7.45
CA ILE A 25 20.80 2.98 7.85
C ILE A 25 19.72 3.16 8.92
N ASP A 26 19.87 4.11 9.85
CA ASP A 26 18.84 4.40 10.85
C ASP A 26 17.60 5.02 10.20
N LYS A 27 17.79 5.91 9.21
CA LYS A 27 16.68 6.40 8.35
C LYS A 27 16.00 5.27 7.58
N PHE A 28 16.76 4.39 6.94
CA PHE A 28 16.24 3.23 6.20
C PHE A 28 15.32 2.36 7.08
N ASN A 29 15.76 2.03 8.29
CA ASN A 29 14.99 1.20 9.22
C ASN A 29 13.75 1.92 9.76
N ARG A 30 13.86 3.22 10.08
CA ARG A 30 12.71 4.05 10.44
C ARG A 30 11.66 4.10 9.34
N ARG A 31 12.06 4.35 8.09
CA ARG A 31 11.16 4.41 6.93
C ARG A 31 10.43 3.09 6.69
N ILE A 32 11.11 1.95 6.86
CA ILE A 32 10.49 0.62 6.80
C ILE A 32 9.41 0.43 7.89
N ALA A 33 9.64 0.95 9.10
CA ALA A 33 8.65 0.91 10.18
C ALA A 33 7.48 1.89 9.97
N GLU A 34 7.73 3.02 9.30
CA GLU A 34 6.75 4.07 8.96
C GLU A 34 5.91 3.74 7.69
N ILE A 35 6.17 2.62 7.00
CA ILE A 35 5.36 2.18 5.85
C ILE A 35 3.88 2.02 6.26
N PRO A 36 2.94 2.65 5.55
CA PRO A 36 1.51 2.51 5.81
C PRO A 36 1.01 1.06 5.72
N ARG A 37 -0.06 0.77 6.45
CA ARG A 37 -0.67 -0.56 6.45
C ARG A 37 -1.49 -0.76 5.18
N TYR A 38 -1.32 -1.91 4.54
CA TYR A 38 -2.12 -2.35 3.41
C TYR A 38 -2.57 -3.81 3.62
N PRO A 39 -3.80 -4.22 3.22
CA PRO A 39 -4.26 -5.60 3.36
C PRO A 39 -3.28 -6.62 2.75
N GLY A 40 -2.86 -7.59 3.56
CA GLY A 40 -1.92 -8.64 3.14
C GLY A 40 -0.44 -8.24 3.07
N LEU A 41 -0.10 -6.96 3.28
CA LEU A 41 1.29 -6.49 3.34
C LEU A 41 1.86 -6.63 4.76
N LYS A 42 3.03 -7.25 4.93
CA LYS A 42 3.68 -7.33 6.24
C LYS A 42 4.27 -5.98 6.69
N ILE A 43 4.03 -5.64 7.95
CA ILE A 43 4.60 -4.48 8.64
C ILE A 43 5.87 -4.89 9.39
N PHE A 44 6.93 -4.08 9.27
CA PHE A 44 8.23 -4.30 9.89
C PHE A 44 8.52 -3.20 10.92
N ALA A 45 7.74 -3.18 12.01
CA ALA A 45 7.71 -2.08 12.99
C ALA A 45 9.07 -1.77 13.70
N GLY A 46 10.04 -2.68 13.65
CA GLY A 46 11.40 -2.48 14.16
C GLY A 46 12.47 -2.33 13.07
N GLY A 47 12.07 -2.04 11.83
CA GLY A 47 12.96 -2.12 10.66
C GLY A 47 13.42 -3.54 10.36
N LEU A 48 14.57 -3.67 9.71
CA LEU A 48 15.22 -4.95 9.40
C LEU A 48 16.38 -5.30 10.36
N GLN A 49 16.84 -4.37 11.21
CA GLN A 49 17.95 -4.59 12.15
C GLN A 49 17.71 -5.75 13.12
N SER A 50 16.45 -5.98 13.53
CA SER A 50 16.08 -7.00 14.52
C SER A 50 15.73 -8.38 13.92
N ILE A 51 15.77 -8.53 12.60
CA ILE A 51 15.26 -9.72 11.90
C ILE A 51 16.42 -10.62 11.46
N ALA A 52 16.64 -11.70 12.22
CA ALA A 52 17.76 -12.63 11.98
C ALA A 52 17.68 -13.34 10.61
N ARG A 53 16.47 -13.66 10.12
CA ARG A 53 16.23 -14.25 8.79
C ARG A 53 14.85 -13.84 8.27
N LEU A 54 14.81 -13.40 7.01
CA LEU A 54 13.59 -13.12 6.26
C LEU A 54 13.21 -14.34 5.40
N THR A 55 11.92 -14.63 5.31
CA THR A 55 11.34 -15.64 4.40
C THR A 55 11.04 -15.04 3.01
N ALA A 56 10.83 -15.89 2.00
CA ALA A 56 10.51 -15.43 0.63
C ALA A 56 9.28 -14.51 0.58
N ASN A 57 8.23 -14.79 1.38
CA ASN A 57 7.07 -13.91 1.49
C ASN A 57 7.45 -12.51 1.98
N GLU A 58 8.34 -12.42 2.98
CA GLU A 58 8.74 -11.14 3.57
C GLU A 58 9.66 -10.35 2.63
N PHE A 59 10.50 -11.03 1.85
CA PHE A 59 11.23 -10.39 0.75
C PHE A 59 10.29 -9.86 -0.33
N ARG A 60 9.23 -10.60 -0.69
CA ARG A 60 8.20 -10.10 -1.61
C ARG A 60 7.48 -8.89 -1.05
N ASP A 61 7.06 -8.90 0.21
CA ASP A 61 6.44 -7.73 0.86
C ASP A 61 7.38 -6.52 0.84
N LEU A 62 8.69 -6.73 1.03
CA LEU A 62 9.70 -5.69 0.87
C LEU A 62 9.83 -5.19 -0.59
N MET A 63 9.78 -6.05 -1.62
CA MET A 63 9.79 -5.61 -3.03
C MET A 63 8.70 -4.58 -3.34
N LYS A 64 7.53 -4.72 -2.72
CA LYS A 64 6.39 -3.81 -2.90
C LYS A 64 6.64 -2.40 -2.36
N VAL A 65 7.61 -2.21 -1.46
CA VAL A 65 7.78 -0.95 -0.72
C VAL A 65 9.20 -0.36 -0.75
N MET A 66 10.21 -1.16 -1.07
CA MET A 66 11.62 -0.75 -0.97
C MET A 66 11.98 0.45 -1.84
N VAL A 67 11.33 0.63 -3.00
CA VAL A 67 11.52 1.80 -3.89
C VAL A 67 11.32 3.12 -3.11
N PHE A 68 10.27 3.21 -2.29
CA PHE A 68 9.96 4.40 -1.50
C PHE A 68 10.85 4.51 -0.25
N VAL A 69 11.24 3.38 0.35
CA VAL A 69 12.17 3.36 1.49
C VAL A 69 13.51 3.99 1.11
N VAL A 70 14.07 3.62 -0.05
CA VAL A 70 15.39 4.10 -0.49
C VAL A 70 15.37 5.45 -1.20
N ASP A 71 14.19 6.03 -1.46
CA ASP A 71 14.03 7.36 -2.10
C ASP A 71 14.94 8.41 -1.46
N ASN A 72 15.85 8.98 -2.24
CA ASN A 72 16.80 10.01 -1.76
C ASN A 72 17.66 9.60 -0.53
N LEU A 73 17.89 8.30 -0.25
CA LEU A 73 18.81 7.87 0.83
C LEU A 73 20.30 7.92 0.46
N HIS A 74 20.63 7.86 -0.83
CA HIS A 74 22.00 7.88 -1.33
C HIS A 74 22.10 8.69 -2.64
N ASN A 75 21.89 8.04 -3.78
CA ASN A 75 21.85 8.66 -5.11
C ASN A 75 20.61 8.17 -5.88
N LYS A 76 20.30 8.79 -7.02
CA LYS A 76 19.13 8.40 -7.85
C LYS A 76 19.22 6.96 -8.35
N ASP A 77 20.44 6.51 -8.67
CA ASP A 77 20.74 5.14 -9.08
C ASP A 77 20.24 4.10 -8.07
N LEU A 78 20.34 4.38 -6.75
CA LEU A 78 19.87 3.45 -5.71
C LEU A 78 18.35 3.24 -5.79
N SER A 79 17.55 4.28 -6.01
CA SER A 79 16.10 4.08 -6.17
C SER A 79 15.78 3.39 -7.51
N GLU A 80 16.48 3.77 -8.57
CA GLU A 80 16.29 3.19 -9.90
C GLU A 80 16.63 1.69 -9.95
N VAL A 81 17.62 1.18 -9.19
CA VAL A 81 17.92 -0.26 -9.18
C VAL A 81 16.81 -1.10 -8.53
N TYR A 82 16.02 -0.53 -7.61
CA TYR A 82 14.81 -1.18 -7.09
C TYR A 82 13.63 -1.08 -8.07
N VAL A 83 13.53 0.01 -8.85
CA VAL A 83 12.55 0.10 -9.95
C VAL A 83 12.85 -0.93 -11.03
N LYS A 84 14.10 -1.02 -11.50
CA LYS A 84 14.54 -2.04 -12.49
C LYS A 84 14.39 -3.45 -11.98
N TRP A 85 14.65 -3.69 -10.69
CA TRP A 85 14.32 -4.96 -10.06
C TRP A 85 12.82 -5.28 -10.17
N ASN A 86 11.92 -4.35 -9.80
CA ASN A 86 10.48 -4.60 -9.84
C ASN A 86 9.95 -4.77 -11.29
N GLU A 87 10.48 -4.02 -12.27
CA GLU A 87 10.18 -4.19 -13.70
C GLU A 87 10.58 -5.60 -14.19
N MET A 88 11.81 -6.02 -13.91
CA MET A 88 12.30 -7.37 -14.22
C MET A 88 11.49 -8.45 -13.49
N TYR A 89 11.16 -8.23 -12.21
CA TYR A 89 10.40 -9.18 -11.40
C TYR A 89 9.01 -9.44 -11.99
N LEU A 90 8.28 -8.38 -12.35
CA LEU A 90 6.94 -8.51 -12.95
C LEU A 90 7.00 -9.23 -14.31
N LEU A 91 7.98 -8.93 -15.16
CA LEU A 91 8.20 -9.66 -16.42
C LEU A 91 8.49 -11.16 -16.17
N SER A 92 9.25 -11.50 -15.12
CA SER A 92 9.54 -12.90 -14.78
C SER A 92 8.31 -13.72 -14.35
N ARG A 93 7.21 -13.05 -14.00
CA ARG A 93 5.96 -13.65 -13.51
C ARG A 93 4.94 -13.95 -14.62
N LEU A 94 5.20 -13.53 -15.86
CA LEU A 94 4.33 -13.80 -17.02
C LEU A 94 4.10 -15.31 -17.20
N GLU A 95 2.84 -15.72 -17.40
CA GLU A 95 2.47 -17.14 -17.58
C GLU A 95 2.76 -17.68 -18.98
N THR A 96 2.88 -16.76 -19.95
CA THR A 96 3.28 -17.01 -21.34
C THR A 96 4.22 -15.91 -21.80
N PHE A 97 5.15 -16.24 -22.70
CA PHE A 97 6.11 -15.30 -23.27
C PHE A 97 6.00 -15.37 -24.80
N LYS A 98 5.89 -14.21 -25.45
CA LYS A 98 6.15 -14.04 -26.89
C LYS A 98 7.62 -13.67 -27.08
N GLU A 99 8.11 -13.80 -28.31
CA GLU A 99 9.48 -13.39 -28.68
C GLU A 99 9.73 -11.88 -28.48
N SER A 100 8.69 -11.05 -28.55
CA SER A 100 8.74 -9.63 -28.13
C SER A 100 9.04 -9.48 -26.65
N ASP A 101 8.42 -10.31 -25.82
CA ASP A 101 8.42 -10.20 -24.37
C ASP A 101 9.77 -10.69 -23.83
N LEU A 102 10.37 -11.70 -24.47
CA LEU A 102 11.75 -12.13 -24.20
C LEU A 102 12.78 -11.03 -24.49
N LYS A 103 12.61 -10.24 -25.57
CA LYS A 103 13.49 -9.10 -25.87
C LYS A 103 13.36 -7.98 -24.84
N ILE A 104 12.12 -7.66 -24.44
CA ILE A 104 11.86 -6.70 -23.36
C ILE A 104 12.48 -7.20 -22.05
N PHE A 105 12.36 -8.49 -21.75
CA PHE A 105 12.84 -9.09 -20.51
C PHE A 105 14.37 -9.16 -20.46
N GLN A 106 15.05 -9.55 -21.55
CA GLN A 106 16.51 -9.48 -21.63
C GLN A 106 17.01 -8.04 -21.43
N LYS A 107 16.32 -7.04 -22.02
CA LYS A 107 16.67 -5.64 -21.79
C LYS A 107 16.49 -5.24 -20.32
N ALA A 108 15.39 -5.62 -19.67
CA ALA A 108 15.15 -5.32 -18.26
C ALA A 108 16.20 -5.98 -17.34
N ILE A 109 16.61 -7.22 -17.65
CA ILE A 109 17.73 -7.90 -16.97
C ILE A 109 19.02 -7.11 -17.16
N ASP A 110 19.32 -6.68 -18.38
CA ASP A 110 20.56 -5.97 -18.71
C ASP A 110 20.62 -4.58 -18.04
N ASP A 111 19.54 -3.81 -18.11
CA ASP A 111 19.41 -2.49 -17.47
C ASP A 111 19.54 -2.62 -15.94
N TRP A 112 18.90 -3.62 -15.32
CA TRP A 112 19.04 -3.91 -13.89
C TRP A 112 20.48 -4.32 -13.52
N ILE A 113 21.07 -5.29 -14.23
CA ILE A 113 22.42 -5.81 -13.92
C ILE A 113 23.49 -4.74 -14.07
N ASN A 114 23.42 -3.91 -15.12
CA ASN A 114 24.38 -2.82 -15.31
C ASN A 114 24.35 -1.83 -14.14
N LEU A 115 23.15 -1.48 -13.65
CA LEU A 115 22.97 -0.57 -12.53
C LEU A 115 23.34 -1.21 -11.18
N PHE A 116 23.00 -2.48 -10.97
CA PHE A 116 23.41 -3.27 -9.81
C PHE A 116 24.94 -3.38 -9.71
N ILE A 117 25.61 -3.68 -10.82
CA ILE A 117 27.07 -3.71 -10.90
C ILE A 117 27.66 -2.33 -10.58
N LYS A 118 27.15 -1.26 -11.21
CA LYS A 118 27.60 0.13 -10.97
C LYS A 118 27.55 0.52 -9.49
N LEU A 119 26.49 0.12 -8.78
CA LEU A 119 26.30 0.43 -7.36
C LEU A 119 27.12 -0.47 -6.42
N PHE A 120 27.15 -1.78 -6.69
CA PHE A 120 27.59 -2.77 -5.72
C PHE A 120 28.88 -3.51 -6.12
N TRP A 121 29.60 -3.11 -7.18
CA TRP A 121 30.87 -3.73 -7.60
C TRP A 121 31.87 -3.88 -6.45
N ASN A 122 32.16 -2.77 -5.76
CA ASN A 122 33.14 -2.71 -4.67
C ASN A 122 32.76 -3.52 -3.41
N ILE A 123 31.48 -3.86 -3.27
CA ILE A 123 30.92 -4.56 -2.09
C ILE A 123 30.77 -6.05 -2.38
N SER A 124 30.22 -6.37 -3.56
CA SER A 124 29.65 -7.69 -3.85
C SER A 124 30.66 -8.72 -4.35
N GLY A 125 31.76 -8.29 -4.99
CA GLY A 125 32.72 -9.19 -5.66
C GLY A 125 32.13 -10.07 -6.78
N LEU A 126 30.85 -9.88 -7.15
CA LEU A 126 30.09 -10.57 -8.21
C LEU A 126 30.08 -12.11 -8.23
N LYS A 127 30.47 -12.80 -7.15
CA LYS A 127 30.51 -14.28 -7.09
C LYS A 127 29.13 -14.91 -6.82
N PHE A 128 28.15 -14.64 -7.68
CA PHE A 128 26.78 -15.15 -7.54
C PHE A 128 26.40 -16.07 -8.71
N PRO A 129 26.36 -17.41 -8.53
CA PRO A 129 25.86 -18.32 -9.56
C PRO A 129 24.43 -18.01 -10.03
N LYS A 130 23.60 -17.47 -9.12
CA LYS A 130 22.26 -16.96 -9.45
C LYS A 130 22.31 -15.80 -10.46
N LEU A 131 23.27 -14.88 -10.34
CA LEU A 131 23.40 -13.73 -11.26
C LEU A 131 23.85 -14.20 -12.65
N HIS A 132 24.77 -15.17 -12.71
CA HIS A 132 25.19 -15.79 -13.96
C HIS A 132 24.03 -16.52 -14.66
N LEU A 133 23.25 -17.32 -13.92
CA LEU A 133 22.03 -17.98 -14.45
C LEU A 133 21.06 -16.95 -15.06
N TRP A 134 20.82 -15.86 -14.33
CA TRP A 134 19.89 -14.80 -14.73
C TRP A 134 20.37 -13.97 -15.92
N LYS A 135 21.68 -13.66 -16.02
CA LYS A 135 22.23 -12.89 -17.15
C LYS A 135 22.27 -13.68 -18.45
N TYR A 136 22.65 -14.96 -18.39
CA TYR A 136 23.08 -15.71 -19.58
C TYR A 136 22.15 -16.86 -19.99
N HIS A 137 21.35 -17.42 -19.07
CA HIS A 137 20.64 -18.69 -19.31
C HIS A 137 19.12 -18.59 -19.17
N ILE A 138 18.57 -17.51 -18.59
CA ILE A 138 17.13 -17.47 -18.28
C ILE A 138 16.24 -17.41 -19.53
N ILE A 139 16.64 -16.66 -20.56
CA ILE A 139 15.90 -16.57 -21.84
C ILE A 139 15.91 -17.91 -22.56
N ASP A 140 17.10 -18.52 -22.70
CA ASP A 140 17.28 -19.89 -23.19
C ASP A 140 16.40 -20.91 -22.46
N THR A 141 16.33 -20.79 -21.13
CA THR A 141 15.52 -21.68 -20.29
C THR A 141 14.03 -21.48 -20.58
N ILE A 142 13.57 -20.24 -20.74
CA ILE A 142 12.16 -19.96 -21.08
C ILE A 142 11.81 -20.46 -22.48
N GLN A 143 12.70 -20.30 -23.47
CA GLN A 143 12.48 -20.81 -24.81
C GLN A 143 12.40 -22.35 -24.84
N LYS A 144 13.21 -23.05 -24.02
CA LYS A 144 13.27 -24.52 -23.97
C LYS A 144 12.16 -25.15 -23.11
N TYR A 145 11.76 -24.51 -22.01
CA TYR A 145 10.89 -25.11 -20.98
C TYR A 145 9.61 -24.31 -20.67
N GLY A 146 9.38 -23.18 -21.35
CA GLY A 146 8.23 -22.30 -21.15
C GLY A 146 8.40 -21.33 -19.98
N ALA A 147 7.32 -20.68 -19.55
CA ALA A 147 7.36 -19.66 -18.51
C ALA A 147 7.92 -20.16 -17.16
N ILE A 148 8.68 -19.32 -16.48
CA ILE A 148 9.41 -19.63 -15.22
C ILE A 148 8.51 -20.30 -14.18
N ASN A 149 7.28 -19.81 -14.01
CA ASN A 149 6.32 -20.35 -13.03
C ASN A 149 6.06 -21.86 -13.22
N LYS A 150 6.13 -22.39 -14.45
CA LYS A 150 5.74 -23.78 -14.78
C LYS A 150 6.72 -24.85 -14.27
N TYR A 151 7.97 -24.50 -14.01
CA TYR A 151 9.01 -25.46 -13.59
C TYR A 151 9.66 -25.12 -12.23
N THR A 152 9.08 -24.23 -11.42
CA THR A 152 9.55 -23.98 -10.05
C THR A 152 8.83 -24.79 -8.99
N THR A 153 9.51 -25.12 -7.88
CA THR A 153 8.95 -25.86 -6.74
C THR A 153 7.87 -25.09 -5.95
N GLU A 154 7.71 -23.80 -6.22
CA GLU A 154 6.88 -22.89 -5.43
C GLU A 154 5.40 -23.28 -5.41
N THR A 155 4.88 -23.81 -6.52
CA THR A 155 3.50 -24.33 -6.59
C THR A 155 3.29 -25.45 -5.58
N TYR A 156 4.18 -26.44 -5.53
CA TYR A 156 4.11 -27.56 -4.59
C TYR A 156 4.28 -27.11 -3.13
N GLU A 157 5.20 -26.18 -2.86
CA GLU A 157 5.40 -25.61 -1.52
C GLU A 157 4.19 -24.80 -1.05
N SER A 158 3.56 -24.03 -1.95
CA SER A 158 2.34 -23.27 -1.67
C SER A 158 1.16 -24.20 -1.40
N LEU A 159 0.95 -25.23 -2.22
CA LEU A 159 -0.07 -26.26 -2.00
C LEU A 159 0.12 -26.93 -0.62
N HIS A 160 1.33 -27.34 -0.27
CA HIS A 160 1.61 -27.94 1.05
C HIS A 160 1.37 -26.94 2.21
N LYS A 161 1.67 -25.65 2.03
CA LYS A 161 1.36 -24.62 3.02
C LYS A 161 -0.16 -24.44 3.19
N THR A 162 -0.90 -24.36 2.10
CA THR A 162 -2.35 -24.11 2.05
C THR A 162 -3.18 -25.29 2.51
N TYR A 163 -2.86 -26.51 2.08
CA TYR A 163 -3.66 -27.71 2.38
C TYR A 163 -3.21 -28.46 3.65
N VAL A 164 -1.99 -28.24 4.17
CA VAL A 164 -1.48 -28.93 5.37
C VAL A 164 -1.17 -27.96 6.51
N LYS A 165 -0.32 -26.96 6.29
CA LYS A 165 0.19 -26.10 7.39
C LYS A 165 -0.82 -25.07 7.89
N ILE A 166 -1.68 -24.53 7.03
CA ILE A 166 -2.68 -23.52 7.38
C ILE A 166 -3.87 -24.12 8.16
N PRO A 167 -4.52 -25.21 7.73
CA PRO A 167 -5.62 -25.83 8.48
C PRO A 167 -5.23 -26.21 9.91
N TYR A 168 -4.02 -26.76 10.09
CA TYR A 168 -3.46 -27.14 11.40
C TYR A 168 -3.29 -25.95 12.37
N ARG A 169 -3.17 -24.72 11.87
CA ARG A 169 -2.94 -23.50 12.67
C ARG A 169 -4.20 -22.66 12.91
N LEU A 170 -5.36 -23.09 12.39
CA LEU A 170 -6.60 -22.29 12.36
C LEU A 170 -7.62 -22.67 13.46
N SER A 171 -7.18 -22.80 14.71
CA SER A 171 -8.06 -22.91 15.89
C SER A 171 -7.51 -22.06 17.06
N ASN A 172 -8.30 -21.50 17.99
CA ASN A 172 -9.77 -21.46 18.09
C ASN A 172 -10.29 -20.04 18.43
N LYS A 173 -10.26 -19.16 17.42
CA LYS A 173 -11.46 -18.47 16.91
C LYS A 173 -12.52 -18.08 17.97
N LYS A 174 -12.38 -16.90 18.59
CA LYS A 174 -13.41 -16.29 19.46
C LYS A 174 -13.82 -14.89 18.99
N ASP A 175 -15.08 -14.57 19.26
CA ASP A 175 -15.72 -13.25 19.15
C ASP A 175 -15.66 -12.59 17.76
N VAL A 176 -16.04 -13.36 16.73
CA VAL A 176 -16.08 -12.91 15.33
C VAL A 176 -17.13 -11.82 15.09
N GLU A 177 -18.33 -11.92 15.67
CA GLU A 177 -19.44 -10.99 15.40
C GLU A 177 -19.20 -9.57 15.95
N THR A 178 -18.63 -9.45 17.16
CA THR A 178 -18.25 -8.16 17.76
C THR A 178 -16.98 -7.54 17.15
N GLN A 179 -16.27 -8.28 16.29
CA GLN A 179 -15.11 -7.80 15.52
C GLN A 179 -15.49 -7.32 14.11
N ILE A 180 -16.58 -7.83 13.52
CA ILE A 180 -16.99 -7.48 12.15
C ILE A 180 -17.78 -6.16 12.09
N ILE A 181 -18.62 -5.85 13.07
CA ILE A 181 -19.40 -4.59 13.11
C ILE A 181 -19.13 -3.84 14.41
N LYS A 182 -18.14 -2.93 14.37
CA LYS A 182 -17.91 -1.96 15.45
C LYS A 182 -18.45 -0.59 15.06
N MET A 183 -19.73 -0.39 15.35
CA MET A 183 -20.32 0.95 15.45
C MET A 183 -19.55 1.72 16.53
N LEU A 184 -18.89 2.81 16.16
CA LEU A 184 -18.11 3.63 17.08
C LEU A 184 -19.00 4.59 17.86
N PHE A 185 -19.99 5.18 17.18
CA PHE A 185 -20.88 6.19 17.74
C PHE A 185 -22.27 6.09 17.11
N ASP A 186 -23.30 6.33 17.93
CA ASP A 186 -24.72 6.35 17.56
C ASP A 186 -25.34 7.54 18.30
N PHE A 187 -25.86 8.53 17.56
CA PHE A 187 -26.41 9.78 18.12
C PHE A 187 -27.41 10.45 17.16
N LYS A 188 -28.26 11.34 17.70
CA LYS A 188 -29.22 12.11 16.88
C LYS A 188 -28.56 13.32 16.21
N PHE A 189 -29.05 13.75 15.05
CA PHE A 189 -28.58 14.97 14.39
C PHE A 189 -28.62 16.21 15.30
N SER A 190 -29.65 16.33 16.15
CA SER A 190 -29.76 17.40 17.17
C SER A 190 -28.60 17.46 18.18
N GLU A 191 -27.88 16.34 18.37
CA GLU A 191 -26.73 16.21 19.27
C GLU A 191 -25.38 16.38 18.53
N ALA A 192 -25.39 16.30 17.20
CA ALA A 192 -24.19 16.23 16.36
C ALA A 192 -23.19 17.38 16.61
N SER A 193 -23.69 18.60 16.82
CA SER A 193 -22.85 19.78 17.12
C SER A 193 -22.06 19.60 18.42
N LYS A 194 -22.75 19.24 19.51
CA LYS A 194 -22.13 19.00 20.83
C LYS A 194 -21.18 17.81 20.79
N PHE A 195 -21.55 16.77 20.05
CA PHE A 195 -20.72 15.58 19.87
C PHE A 195 -19.42 15.90 19.11
N CYS A 196 -19.50 16.59 17.97
CA CYS A 196 -18.33 16.88 17.14
C CYS A 196 -17.34 17.84 17.82
N GLU A 197 -17.82 18.87 18.52
CA GLU A 197 -16.94 19.74 19.33
C GLU A 197 -16.26 18.97 20.48
N LYS A 198 -16.94 18.00 21.10
CA LYS A 198 -16.31 17.12 22.10
C LYS A 198 -15.20 16.25 21.49
N GLN A 199 -15.39 15.68 20.31
CA GLN A 199 -14.38 14.81 19.68
C GLN A 199 -13.22 15.60 19.05
N LYS A 200 -13.49 16.76 18.45
CA LYS A 200 -12.46 17.67 17.91
C LYS A 200 -11.41 18.05 18.95
N ASN A 201 -11.83 18.26 20.20
CA ASN A 201 -10.96 18.61 21.33
C ASN A 201 -10.44 17.40 22.13
N ASN A 202 -10.75 16.16 21.72
CA ASN A 202 -10.37 14.95 22.45
C ASN A 202 -8.91 14.57 22.17
N SER A 203 -8.02 14.82 23.13
CA SER A 203 -6.57 14.54 23.03
C SER A 203 -6.23 13.05 22.80
N ASN A 204 -7.15 12.13 23.08
CA ASN A 204 -6.96 10.70 22.81
C ASN A 204 -7.16 10.32 21.33
N LEU A 205 -7.62 11.25 20.48
CA LEU A 205 -7.84 11.04 19.06
C LEU A 205 -6.67 11.55 18.21
N ASN A 206 -6.28 10.73 17.24
CA ASN A 206 -5.33 11.09 16.19
C ASN A 206 -5.76 12.39 15.49
N GLU A 207 -4.79 13.21 15.09
CA GLU A 207 -5.04 14.50 14.43
C GLU A 207 -5.92 14.38 13.18
N LYS A 208 -5.73 13.33 12.36
CA LYS A 208 -6.58 13.07 11.18
C LYS A 208 -8.05 12.88 11.58
N MET A 209 -8.32 12.17 12.68
CA MET A 209 -9.69 11.95 13.15
C MET A 209 -10.32 13.22 13.74
N ARG A 210 -9.53 14.06 14.44
CA ARG A 210 -10.01 15.36 14.96
C ARG A 210 -10.33 16.34 13.83
N LYS A 211 -9.49 16.38 12.79
CA LYS A 211 -9.77 17.11 11.53
C LYS A 211 -11.02 16.55 10.84
N GLY A 212 -11.11 15.22 10.72
CA GLY A 212 -12.28 14.51 10.21
C GLY A 212 -13.59 14.91 10.91
N PHE A 213 -13.64 14.92 12.24
CA PHE A 213 -14.85 15.36 12.98
C PHE A 213 -15.20 16.84 12.77
N THR A 214 -14.20 17.70 12.60
CA THR A 214 -14.43 19.13 12.30
C THR A 214 -15.10 19.28 10.92
N GLN A 215 -14.57 18.59 9.92
CA GLN A 215 -15.09 18.65 8.55
C GLN A 215 -16.41 17.89 8.38
N PHE A 216 -16.58 16.78 9.09
CA PHE A 216 -17.84 16.02 9.14
C PHE A 216 -19.01 16.93 9.50
N PHE A 217 -18.91 17.69 10.60
CA PHE A 217 -19.99 18.56 11.04
C PHE A 217 -20.29 19.71 10.05
N ASN A 218 -19.24 20.28 9.44
CA ASN A 218 -19.39 21.34 8.44
C ASN A 218 -20.17 20.83 7.21
N HIS A 219 -19.73 19.72 6.60
CA HIS A 219 -20.37 19.16 5.40
C HIS A 219 -21.76 18.59 5.73
N LEU A 220 -21.95 17.98 6.90
CA LEU A 220 -23.26 17.49 7.35
C LEU A 220 -24.30 18.63 7.41
N LYS A 221 -23.86 19.83 7.78
CA LYS A 221 -24.70 21.04 7.81
C LYS A 221 -24.86 21.67 6.41
N LEU A 222 -23.83 21.68 5.58
CA LEU A 222 -23.88 22.28 4.24
C LEU A 222 -24.72 21.43 3.28
N ASP A 223 -24.39 20.15 3.16
CA ASP A 223 -24.89 19.28 2.09
C ASP A 223 -26.28 18.71 2.41
N PHE A 224 -26.57 18.47 3.69
CA PHE A 224 -27.76 17.72 4.12
C PHE A 224 -28.77 18.50 4.99
N SER A 225 -28.55 19.79 5.29
CA SER A 225 -29.48 20.58 6.12
C SER A 225 -30.90 20.73 5.57
N LYS A 226 -31.10 20.50 4.26
CA LYS A 226 -32.42 20.51 3.61
C LYS A 226 -33.13 19.14 3.63
N ILE A 227 -32.41 18.08 4.02
CA ILE A 227 -32.84 16.67 3.86
C ILE A 227 -32.95 15.97 5.23
N ILE A 228 -32.07 16.32 6.18
CA ILE A 228 -32.02 15.74 7.52
C ILE A 228 -33.04 16.41 8.46
N SER A 229 -33.90 15.60 9.10
CA SER A 229 -34.73 16.04 10.23
C SER A 229 -33.95 15.95 11.56
N THR A 230 -34.37 16.70 12.59
CA THR A 230 -33.70 16.73 13.90
C THR A 230 -33.62 15.38 14.62
N ASP A 231 -34.53 14.46 14.30
CA ASP A 231 -34.60 13.09 14.84
C ASP A 231 -33.86 12.05 13.98
N THR A 232 -33.20 12.46 12.90
CA THR A 232 -32.37 11.57 12.08
C THR A 232 -31.24 10.96 12.90
N GLN A 233 -31.07 9.64 12.80
CA GLN A 233 -30.04 8.89 13.53
C GLN A 233 -28.76 8.80 12.68
N ILE A 234 -27.62 9.12 13.30
CA ILE A 234 -26.31 9.08 12.66
C ILE A 234 -25.48 7.97 13.29
N LYS A 235 -24.96 7.06 12.45
CA LYS A 235 -24.17 5.90 12.88
C LYS A 235 -22.79 5.94 12.24
N ILE A 236 -21.77 6.13 13.06
CA ILE A 236 -20.37 6.19 12.61
C ILE A 236 -19.73 4.83 12.83
N PHE A 237 -19.14 4.27 11.78
CA PHE A 237 -18.54 2.94 11.79
C PHE A 237 -17.02 3.06 11.71
N GLY A 238 -16.31 2.20 12.44
CA GLY A 238 -14.85 2.14 12.37
C GLY A 238 -14.33 1.48 11.10
N SER A 239 -15.16 0.67 10.44
CA SER A 239 -14.80 -0.09 9.25
C SER A 239 -16.05 -0.48 8.47
N VAL A 240 -15.90 -0.72 7.18
CA VAL A 240 -16.93 -1.33 6.32
C VAL A 240 -16.29 -2.37 5.41
N THR A 241 -17.02 -3.43 5.08
CA THR A 241 -16.67 -4.35 4.00
C THR A 241 -17.50 -3.99 2.77
N LEU A 242 -16.83 -3.69 1.66
CA LEU A 242 -17.46 -3.40 0.37
C LEU A 242 -18.02 -4.68 -0.29
N ASN A 243 -18.87 -4.53 -1.30
CA ASN A 243 -19.48 -5.65 -2.04
C ASN A 243 -18.43 -6.55 -2.73
N ASN A 244 -17.27 -6.01 -3.11
CA ASN A 244 -16.12 -6.76 -3.63
C ASN A 244 -15.26 -7.44 -2.52
N SER A 245 -15.79 -7.56 -1.29
CA SER A 245 -15.11 -8.07 -0.09
C SER A 245 -13.90 -7.26 0.41
N THR A 246 -13.68 -6.07 -0.14
CA THR A 246 -12.60 -5.17 0.30
C THR A 246 -12.92 -4.52 1.66
N PHE A 247 -11.97 -4.58 2.61
CA PHE A 247 -12.16 -4.07 3.98
C PHE A 247 -11.58 -2.66 4.16
N LEU A 248 -12.45 -1.66 4.29
CA LEU A 248 -12.08 -0.28 4.60
C LEU A 248 -12.05 -0.06 6.13
N CYS A 249 -11.08 0.71 6.60
CA CYS A 249 -10.88 1.04 8.01
C CYS A 249 -10.72 2.56 8.19
N ALA A 250 -11.31 3.13 9.24
CA ALA A 250 -11.18 4.53 9.64
C ALA A 250 -11.17 4.63 11.17
N THR A 251 -10.23 3.94 11.81
CA THR A 251 -10.15 3.81 13.27
C THR A 251 -8.96 4.55 13.88
N ASN A 252 -9.18 5.08 15.08
CA ASN A 252 -8.13 5.68 15.90
C ASN A 252 -7.16 4.66 16.52
N LYS A 253 -7.62 3.42 16.75
CA LYS A 253 -6.88 2.36 17.44
C LYS A 253 -7.22 0.98 16.87
N TYR A 254 -6.31 0.43 16.09
CA TYR A 254 -6.29 -0.95 15.59
C TYR A 254 -4.89 -1.52 15.86
N TYR A 255 -4.77 -2.45 16.80
CA TYR A 255 -3.48 -2.85 17.42
C TYR A 255 -2.64 -1.62 17.81
N ASP A 256 -3.19 -0.82 18.73
CA ASP A 256 -2.64 0.41 19.34
C ASP A 256 -2.20 1.55 18.39
N ASN A 257 -2.45 1.41 17.09
CA ASN A 257 -2.09 2.40 16.07
C ASN A 257 -3.34 2.83 15.28
N PRO A 258 -3.42 4.08 14.80
CA PRO A 258 -4.48 4.50 13.90
C PRO A 258 -4.40 3.76 12.55
N TRP A 259 -5.55 3.47 11.94
CA TRP A 259 -5.62 2.93 10.59
C TRP A 259 -6.75 3.61 9.81
N PHE A 260 -6.36 4.29 8.74
CA PHE A 260 -7.24 4.88 7.75
C PHE A 260 -6.90 4.23 6.40
N SER A 261 -7.91 3.68 5.71
CA SER A 261 -7.78 3.14 4.37
C SER A 261 -7.72 4.28 3.35
N ASN A 262 -6.92 4.04 2.32
CA ASN A 262 -6.85 4.84 1.12
C ASN A 262 -7.62 4.07 0.00
N ILE A 263 -8.23 4.76 -0.95
CA ILE A 263 -9.26 4.32 -1.89
C ILE A 263 -9.22 5.06 -3.23
N ALA A 264 -9.44 4.31 -4.32
CA ALA A 264 -9.82 4.86 -5.62
C ALA A 264 -11.35 5.00 -5.72
N ILE A 265 -11.80 5.96 -6.53
CA ILE A 265 -13.21 6.29 -6.71
C ILE A 265 -13.48 6.34 -8.22
N ILE A 266 -14.54 5.66 -8.67
CA ILE A 266 -14.98 5.70 -10.06
C ILE A 266 -15.53 7.11 -10.34
N MET A 267 -15.00 7.78 -11.35
CA MET A 267 -15.51 9.08 -11.83
C MET A 267 -16.09 8.93 -13.23
N ASP A 268 -17.13 9.70 -13.51
CA ASP A 268 -17.71 9.77 -14.85
C ASP A 268 -16.72 10.44 -15.82
N THR A 269 -16.68 9.99 -17.08
CA THR A 269 -15.56 10.31 -18.00
C THR A 269 -15.47 11.79 -18.39
N ASP A 270 -16.53 12.56 -18.16
CA ASP A 270 -16.59 14.00 -18.45
C ASP A 270 -15.91 14.86 -17.35
N GLU A 271 -15.68 14.32 -16.14
CA GLU A 271 -14.97 15.01 -15.04
C GLU A 271 -13.48 14.61 -14.90
N LEU A 272 -12.99 13.69 -15.74
CA LEU A 272 -11.69 13.00 -15.65
C LEU A 272 -10.43 13.90 -15.69
N SER A 273 -10.59 15.22 -15.85
CA SER A 273 -9.50 16.16 -16.17
C SER A 273 -8.77 16.76 -14.98
N ASN A 274 -9.21 16.55 -13.72
CA ASN A 274 -8.58 17.24 -12.57
C ASN A 274 -8.33 16.46 -11.27
N TYR A 275 -8.93 15.30 -10.98
CA TYR A 275 -8.79 14.64 -9.66
C TYR A 275 -8.79 13.11 -9.69
N GLN A 276 -7.99 12.47 -8.83
CA GLN A 276 -8.13 11.06 -8.41
C GLN A 276 -7.58 10.87 -6.97
N SER A 277 -8.37 10.21 -6.08
CA SER A 277 -8.06 9.85 -4.66
C SER A 277 -7.97 11.05 -3.67
N ASP A 278 -8.07 10.99 -2.32
CA ASP A 278 -8.20 9.87 -1.37
C ASP A 278 -8.50 10.26 0.12
N SER A 279 -9.14 9.32 0.85
CA SER A 279 -9.00 8.97 2.28
C SER A 279 -9.88 9.68 3.31
N GLY A 280 -10.68 8.94 4.09
CA GLY A 280 -11.37 9.54 5.24
C GLY A 280 -12.32 8.66 6.06
N THR A 281 -13.23 9.30 6.79
CA THR A 281 -14.06 8.72 7.85
C THR A 281 -15.35 8.12 7.27
N LEU A 282 -15.57 6.83 7.46
CA LEU A 282 -16.79 6.13 7.05
C LEU A 282 -17.97 6.47 7.98
N THR A 283 -19.08 6.93 7.42
CA THR A 283 -20.21 7.48 8.18
C THR A 283 -21.55 7.18 7.51
N GLN A 284 -22.33 6.28 8.10
CA GLN A 284 -23.69 6.01 7.63
C GLN A 284 -24.64 7.09 8.16
N ILE A 285 -25.40 7.72 7.27
CA ILE A 285 -26.48 8.64 7.62
C ILE A 285 -27.81 7.91 7.36
N VAL A 286 -28.52 7.53 8.42
CA VAL A 286 -29.79 6.83 8.30
C VAL A 286 -30.92 7.85 8.30
N LEU A 287 -31.32 8.30 7.09
CA LEU A 287 -32.47 9.18 6.91
C LEU A 287 -33.80 8.41 7.09
N PRO A 288 -34.90 9.10 7.45
CA PRO A 288 -36.18 8.45 7.76
C PRO A 288 -36.76 7.52 6.68
N ASN A 289 -36.45 7.77 5.39
CA ASN A 289 -37.04 7.05 4.25
C ASN A 289 -36.01 6.33 3.34
N LYS A 290 -34.69 6.44 3.60
CA LYS A 290 -33.62 5.73 2.87
C LYS A 290 -32.33 5.74 3.71
N SER A 291 -31.63 4.61 3.86
CA SER A 291 -30.30 4.59 4.47
C SER A 291 -29.24 5.05 3.46
N LEU A 292 -28.50 6.13 3.76
CA LEU A 292 -27.36 6.57 2.97
C LEU A 292 -26.06 6.06 3.59
N HIS A 293 -25.30 5.30 2.80
CA HIS A 293 -24.00 4.75 3.17
C HIS A 293 -22.92 5.66 2.60
N LEU A 294 -22.39 6.58 3.43
CA LEU A 294 -21.45 7.60 2.99
C LEU A 294 -20.05 7.40 3.58
N ALA A 295 -19.04 7.91 2.88
CA ALA A 295 -17.72 8.16 3.43
C ALA A 295 -17.42 9.67 3.33
N LEU A 296 -17.05 10.30 4.44
CA LEU A 296 -16.39 11.60 4.39
C LEU A 296 -14.95 11.36 3.95
N VAL A 297 -14.57 11.76 2.74
CA VAL A 297 -13.20 11.65 2.22
C VAL A 297 -12.51 13.00 2.23
N GLN A 298 -11.19 12.98 2.44
CA GLN A 298 -10.26 14.01 2.02
C GLN A 298 -9.89 13.76 0.54
N TRP A 299 -9.15 14.67 -0.08
CA TRP A 299 -8.62 14.48 -1.43
C TRP A 299 -7.10 14.64 -1.49
N TYR A 300 -6.51 14.05 -2.52
CA TYR A 300 -5.16 14.32 -3.01
C TYR A 300 -5.26 14.98 -4.39
N ASP A 301 -4.22 15.73 -4.77
CA ASP A 301 -4.04 16.30 -6.11
C ASP A 301 -2.63 15.93 -6.61
N PHE A 302 -2.39 16.00 -7.92
CA PHE A 302 -1.06 15.75 -8.48
C PHE A 302 -0.08 16.84 -8.06
N LYS A 303 1.05 16.44 -7.46
CA LYS A 303 2.08 17.36 -6.99
C LYS A 303 2.70 18.21 -8.11
N SER A 304 2.71 17.68 -9.33
CA SER A 304 3.24 18.34 -10.52
C SER A 304 2.50 17.85 -11.76
N ARG A 305 1.89 18.78 -12.51
CA ARG A 305 1.26 18.48 -13.81
C ARG A 305 2.28 18.12 -14.90
N ASN A 306 3.52 18.60 -14.78
CA ASN A 306 4.59 18.36 -15.75
C ASN A 306 5.38 17.08 -15.46
N THR A 307 5.42 16.65 -14.20
CA THR A 307 6.07 15.41 -13.75
C THR A 307 5.15 14.64 -12.78
N PRO A 308 3.97 14.18 -13.25
CA PRO A 308 2.96 13.57 -12.39
C PRO A 308 3.34 12.17 -11.88
N PHE A 309 4.41 11.57 -12.42
CA PHE A 309 4.90 10.24 -12.04
C PHE A 309 6.37 10.28 -11.62
N VAL A 310 6.68 9.59 -10.52
CA VAL A 310 8.04 9.31 -10.04
C VAL A 310 8.12 7.82 -9.76
N TYR A 311 9.17 7.13 -10.21
CA TYR A 311 9.24 5.66 -10.19
C TYR A 311 8.02 4.99 -10.86
N SER A 312 7.47 5.66 -11.89
CA SER A 312 6.22 5.29 -12.56
C SER A 312 5.01 5.11 -11.60
N CYS A 313 5.04 5.78 -10.45
CA CYS A 313 3.96 5.88 -9.46
C CYS A 313 3.40 7.32 -9.48
N PRO A 314 2.07 7.53 -9.44
CA PRO A 314 1.49 8.86 -9.26
C PRO A 314 2.10 9.60 -8.06
N TRP A 315 2.54 10.85 -8.26
CA TRP A 315 3.13 11.70 -7.23
C TRP A 315 2.14 12.79 -6.81
N LEU A 316 1.72 12.74 -5.55
CA LEU A 316 0.55 13.44 -5.02
C LEU A 316 0.90 14.36 -3.84
N GLU A 317 0.05 15.36 -3.61
CA GLU A 317 -0.07 16.07 -2.35
C GLU A 317 -1.49 15.93 -1.77
N LEU A 318 -1.60 15.90 -0.44
CA LEU A 318 -2.89 15.91 0.25
C LEU A 318 -3.43 17.34 0.27
N VAL A 319 -4.68 17.53 -0.14
CA VAL A 319 -5.34 18.85 -0.15
C VAL A 319 -6.37 18.96 0.97
N GLU A 320 -6.68 20.18 1.43
CA GLU A 320 -7.70 20.42 2.46
C GLU A 320 -9.15 20.46 1.91
N LYS A 321 -9.40 19.70 0.83
CA LYS A 321 -10.75 19.45 0.29
C LYS A 321 -11.33 18.21 0.97
N TYR A 322 -12.60 18.29 1.35
CA TYR A 322 -13.33 17.17 1.95
C TYR A 322 -14.74 17.10 1.35
N ASN A 323 -15.25 15.90 1.12
CA ASN A 323 -16.58 15.67 0.56
C ASN A 323 -17.20 14.40 1.16
N PHE A 324 -18.53 14.31 1.20
CA PHE A 324 -19.18 13.01 1.29
C PHE A 324 -19.27 12.36 -0.09
N ILE A 325 -18.90 11.09 -0.16
CA ILE A 325 -19.17 10.20 -1.31
C ILE A 325 -20.06 9.05 -0.86
N GLU A 326 -20.81 8.46 -1.78
CA GLU A 326 -21.49 7.19 -1.52
C GLU A 326 -20.46 6.05 -1.48
N ILE A 327 -20.62 5.09 -0.57
CA ILE A 327 -19.69 3.95 -0.45
C ILE A 327 -19.69 3.08 -1.73
N GLU A 328 -20.74 3.18 -2.54
CA GLU A 328 -20.93 2.46 -3.81
C GLU A 328 -20.03 2.98 -4.96
N VAL A 329 -19.51 4.22 -4.90
CA VAL A 329 -18.59 4.73 -5.94
C VAL A 329 -17.11 4.38 -5.68
N ILE A 330 -16.81 3.69 -4.57
CA ILE A 330 -15.46 3.27 -4.22
C ILE A 330 -15.06 2.04 -5.05
N GLU A 331 -14.01 2.17 -5.86
CA GLU A 331 -13.54 1.11 -6.75
C GLU A 331 -12.70 0.06 -6.00
N GLU A 332 -11.59 0.51 -5.41
CA GLU A 332 -10.60 -0.33 -4.74
C GLU A 332 -9.89 0.41 -3.59
N ILE A 333 -9.13 -0.31 -2.75
CA ILE A 333 -8.16 0.30 -1.83
C ILE A 333 -6.87 0.50 -2.59
N VAL A 334 -6.32 1.71 -2.56
CA VAL A 334 -4.96 1.99 -3.05
C VAL A 334 -3.96 2.08 -1.91
N HIS A 335 -2.68 1.86 -2.17
CA HIS A 335 -1.63 2.00 -1.17
C HIS A 335 -0.89 3.33 -1.33
N ILE A 336 -1.32 4.38 -0.62
CA ILE A 336 -0.58 5.64 -0.57
C ILE A 336 0.57 5.55 0.43
N VAL A 337 1.80 5.80 -0.03
CA VAL A 337 3.03 5.82 0.77
C VAL A 337 3.55 7.27 0.86
N PRO A 338 3.90 7.81 2.04
CA PRO A 338 4.49 9.14 2.14
C PRO A 338 5.89 9.16 1.50
N GLN A 339 6.22 10.26 0.82
CA GLN A 339 7.60 10.52 0.45
C GLN A 339 8.38 10.93 1.71
N PHE A 340 9.22 10.03 2.19
CA PHE A 340 9.89 10.20 3.48
C PHE A 340 10.82 11.42 3.50
N ASP A 341 10.88 12.08 4.66
CA ASP A 341 11.61 13.35 4.89
C ASP A 341 11.09 14.55 4.07
N LYS A 342 9.98 14.41 3.33
CA LYS A 342 9.24 15.49 2.66
C LYS A 342 7.95 15.83 3.38
N LYS A 343 7.43 17.04 3.16
CA LYS A 343 6.14 17.50 3.70
C LYS A 343 5.10 17.55 2.59
N ASN A 344 3.97 16.90 2.82
CA ASN A 344 2.85 16.87 1.89
C ASN A 344 3.23 16.38 0.47
N GLU A 345 3.96 15.26 0.42
CA GLU A 345 4.39 14.57 -0.81
C GLU A 345 4.16 13.06 -0.59
N TYR A 346 3.51 12.40 -1.54
CA TYR A 346 3.04 11.03 -1.42
C TYR A 346 3.10 10.31 -2.77
N PHE A 347 3.11 8.97 -2.74
CA PHE A 347 3.07 8.12 -3.93
C PHE A 347 1.92 7.12 -3.86
N VAL A 348 1.20 6.94 -4.97
CA VAL A 348 0.30 5.78 -5.13
C VAL A 348 1.13 4.58 -5.55
N ASN A 349 1.26 3.60 -4.66
CA ASN A 349 2.14 2.47 -4.85
C ASN A 349 1.54 1.40 -5.78
N LYS A 350 1.97 1.43 -7.05
CA LYS A 350 1.61 0.42 -8.06
C LYS A 350 2.31 -0.94 -7.93
N TYR A 351 3.23 -1.10 -6.97
CA TYR A 351 3.96 -2.36 -6.75
C TYR A 351 3.25 -3.31 -5.78
N ILE A 352 1.94 -3.16 -5.61
CA ILE A 352 1.08 -4.07 -4.84
C ILE A 352 0.61 -5.20 -5.76
N PHE A 353 1.48 -6.20 -5.93
CA PHE A 353 1.27 -7.41 -6.76
C PHE A 353 1.30 -8.73 -5.94
#